data_AF-A0AAP0F8V7-F1
#
_entry.id   AF-A0AAP0F8V7-F1
#
_cell.length_a   1.000
_cell.length_b   1.000
_cell.length_c   1.000
_cell.angle_alpha   90.00
_cell.angle_beta   90.00
_cell.angle_gamma   90.00
#
_symmetry.space_group_name_H-M   'P 1'
#
loop_
_entity.id
_entity.type
_entity.pdbx_description
1 polymer ?
#
loop_
_entity_poly.entity_id
_entity_poly.type
_entity_poly.pdbx_seq_one_letter_code
_entity_poly.pdbx_strand_id
1 'polypeptide(L)'
;MGMDIEEVTEFLGQVPLLQRLSGSSLRKITEVVKFKHYNPNEHVVRDGEIGEGIYFIWDGEAAVNGAHNAEENRSEQIRLKRYDYFGYCTAAYTHQADIVASSKLTCLVLPREHSTLLQPKSIWRSDDTPETCSLLERVLQLDPIEVNLFRGFTFPDAPKFAQVFGGQLVGQALAAASKTVDHLKLVHGLHSYFLLAGDLGMPIVYQVHRLRDGNSFATRRVDAMQKGNIIFTLLASFQKEEKGFEHQEVTMPSVPSPDSILSMEELREKRITDPLLPSEYRNKVATKKFTPWPVDIRFCDPSNGTNQTKSPPSTRFWFKARGKLSDDQALHRILALSF
;
A
#
# COMPACT_ATOMS: atom_id res chain seq x y z
N MET A 1 20.43 19.51 -18.89
CA MET A 1 20.58 18.10 -18.50
C MET A 1 19.26 17.69 -17.90
N GLY A 2 18.50 16.84 -18.60
CA GLY A 2 17.19 16.39 -18.10
C GLY A 2 17.40 15.56 -16.84
N MET A 3 16.54 15.78 -15.83
CA MET A 3 16.53 14.95 -14.63
C MET A 3 16.25 13.51 -15.03
N ASP A 4 17.17 12.59 -14.72
CA ASP A 4 16.87 11.17 -14.81
C ASP A 4 15.93 10.82 -13.64
N ILE A 5 14.64 10.72 -13.96
CA ILE A 5 13.57 10.44 -12.99
C ILE A 5 13.83 9.12 -12.26
N GLU A 6 14.45 8.14 -12.90
CA GLU A 6 14.72 6.83 -12.29
C GLU A 6 15.86 6.95 -11.27
N GLU A 7 16.95 7.63 -11.62
CA GLU A 7 18.06 7.91 -10.71
C GLU A 7 17.60 8.72 -9.49
N VAL A 8 16.75 9.72 -9.70
CA VAL A 8 16.20 10.54 -8.61
C VAL A 8 15.30 9.73 -7.69
N THR A 9 14.44 8.88 -8.26
CA THR A 9 13.55 8.02 -7.47
C THR A 9 14.34 7.00 -6.65
N GLU A 10 15.38 6.39 -7.23
CA GLU A 10 16.24 5.45 -6.52
C GLU A 10 17.01 6.13 -5.38
N PHE A 11 17.56 7.32 -5.61
CA PHE A 11 18.20 8.13 -4.58
C PHE A 11 17.22 8.46 -3.43
N LEU A 12 16.02 8.97 -3.76
CA LEU A 12 15.02 9.33 -2.74
C LEU A 12 14.55 8.10 -1.95
N GLY A 13 14.48 6.92 -2.57
CA GLY A 13 14.20 5.65 -1.87
C GLY A 13 15.27 5.25 -0.84
N GLN A 14 16.51 5.73 -0.98
CA GLN A 14 17.58 5.51 0.00
C GLN A 14 17.56 6.52 1.16
N VAL A 15 16.87 7.66 1.03
CA VAL A 15 16.79 8.68 2.07
C VAL A 15 15.99 8.14 3.27
N PRO A 16 16.56 8.10 4.49
CA PRO A 16 15.88 7.51 5.66
C PRO A 16 14.49 8.09 5.95
N LEU A 17 14.31 9.41 5.79
CA LEU A 17 13.02 10.08 6.00
C LEU A 17 11.90 9.55 5.09
N LEU A 18 12.25 9.07 3.90
CA LEU A 18 11.33 8.72 2.83
C LEU A 18 11.09 7.22 2.72
N GLN A 19 11.92 6.37 3.36
CA GLN A 19 11.76 4.92 3.37
C GLN A 19 10.43 4.42 3.95
N ARG A 20 9.73 5.29 4.72
CA ARG A 20 8.37 5.05 5.24
C ARG A 20 7.26 5.29 4.22
N LEU A 21 7.57 5.81 3.04
CA LEU A 21 6.60 6.15 2.00
C LEU A 21 6.46 5.01 0.99
N SER A 22 5.29 4.89 0.37
CA SER A 22 5.08 3.97 -0.74
C SER A 22 5.91 4.40 -1.97
N GLY A 23 6.25 3.46 -2.85
CA GLY A 23 6.90 3.78 -4.14
C GLY A 23 6.10 4.78 -4.99
N SER A 24 4.77 4.75 -4.94
CA SER A 24 3.92 5.74 -5.61
C SER A 24 4.06 7.14 -5.03
N SER A 25 4.21 7.27 -3.71
CA SER A 25 4.43 8.55 -3.03
C SER A 25 5.80 9.11 -3.37
N LEU A 26 6.83 8.25 -3.42
CA LEU A 26 8.18 8.62 -3.85
C LEU A 26 8.20 9.14 -5.28
N ARG A 27 7.51 8.48 -6.22
CA ARG A 27 7.42 8.94 -7.61
C ARG A 27 6.79 10.34 -7.71
N LYS A 28 5.72 10.59 -6.95
CA LYS A 28 5.11 11.93 -6.87
C LYS A 28 6.07 12.97 -6.32
N ILE A 29 6.91 12.60 -5.34
CA ILE A 29 7.97 13.48 -4.82
C ILE A 29 9.01 13.74 -5.91
N THR A 30 9.46 12.71 -6.64
CA THR A 30 10.42 12.83 -7.74
C THR A 30 9.96 13.83 -8.81
N GLU A 31 8.66 13.87 -9.12
CA GLU A 31 8.10 14.77 -10.13
C GLU A 31 8.12 16.25 -9.71
N VAL A 32 8.15 16.54 -8.41
CA VAL A 32 8.04 17.91 -7.88
C VAL A 32 9.33 18.46 -7.27
N VAL A 33 10.32 17.60 -6.98
CA VAL A 33 11.61 18.03 -6.44
C VAL A 33 12.40 18.86 -7.45
N LYS A 34 13.12 19.86 -6.96
CA LYS A 34 13.93 20.76 -7.78
C LYS A 34 15.40 20.63 -7.40
N PHE A 35 16.28 20.55 -8.40
CA PHE A 35 17.71 20.60 -8.17
C PHE A 35 18.16 22.03 -7.83
N LYS A 36 18.90 22.17 -6.74
CA LYS A 36 19.64 23.39 -6.39
C LYS A 36 21.11 23.07 -6.22
N HIS A 37 21.95 23.99 -6.68
CA HIS A 37 23.40 23.85 -6.68
C HIS A 37 24.00 25.00 -5.91
N TYR A 38 24.98 24.70 -5.08
CA TYR A 38 25.65 25.65 -4.22
C TYR A 38 27.17 25.50 -4.37
N ASN A 39 27.86 26.63 -4.40
CA ASN A 39 29.31 26.67 -4.39
C ASN A 39 29.85 26.48 -2.96
N PRO A 40 31.11 26.06 -2.79
CA PRO A 40 31.73 26.01 -1.47
C PRO A 40 31.63 27.36 -0.74
N ASN A 41 31.30 27.31 0.54
CA ASN A 41 31.05 28.44 1.44
C ASN A 41 29.78 29.26 1.14
N GLU A 42 28.92 28.78 0.23
CA GLU A 42 27.61 29.40 -0.02
C GLU A 42 26.61 28.96 1.05
N HIS A 43 25.82 29.92 1.55
CA HIS A 43 24.72 29.63 2.47
C HIS A 43 23.58 28.96 1.68
N VAL A 44 23.29 27.72 2.06
CA VAL A 44 22.14 26.97 1.54
C VAL A 44 20.85 27.50 2.15
N VAL A 45 20.93 27.81 3.44
CA VAL A 45 19.86 28.27 4.30
C VAL A 45 20.47 29.14 5.41
N ARG A 46 19.77 30.21 5.83
CA ARG A 46 20.15 30.99 7.02
C ARG A 46 19.18 30.82 8.19
N ASP A 47 19.71 30.92 9.40
CA ASP A 47 18.92 31.03 10.61
C ASP A 47 17.94 32.22 10.49
N GLY A 48 16.68 32.01 10.89
CA GLY A 48 15.63 33.02 10.78
C GLY A 48 15.00 33.16 9.39
N GLU A 49 15.49 32.50 8.34
CA GLU A 49 14.85 32.53 7.01
C GLU A 49 13.67 31.54 6.90
N ILE A 50 12.66 31.92 6.12
CA ILE A 50 11.54 31.05 5.80
C ILE A 50 12.03 29.98 4.83
N GLY A 51 12.01 28.73 5.28
CA GLY A 51 12.42 27.61 4.46
C GLY A 51 11.52 27.37 3.26
N GLU A 52 12.14 27.16 2.10
CA GLU A 52 11.43 26.83 0.85
C GLU A 52 10.84 25.41 0.88
N GLY A 53 11.31 24.56 1.78
CA GLY A 53 10.85 23.19 1.93
C GLY A 53 11.88 22.30 2.61
N ILE A 54 11.93 21.02 2.21
CA ILE A 54 12.92 20.06 2.68
C ILE A 54 13.98 19.84 1.61
N TYR A 55 15.22 19.80 2.05
CA TYR A 55 16.41 19.60 1.23
C TYR A 55 16.94 18.20 1.48
N PHE A 56 17.28 17.48 0.41
CA PHE A 56 17.94 16.19 0.43
C PHE A 56 19.30 16.32 -0.27
N ILE A 57 20.39 15.88 0.38
CA ILE A 57 21.74 16.04 -0.18
C ILE A 57 21.98 14.96 -1.23
N TRP A 58 21.95 15.38 -2.50
CA TRP A 58 22.22 14.53 -3.65
C TRP A 58 23.71 14.20 -3.76
N ASP A 59 24.55 15.23 -3.64
CA ASP A 59 26.00 15.13 -3.80
C ASP A 59 26.70 16.28 -3.08
N GLY A 60 27.90 16.03 -2.57
CA GLY A 60 28.66 16.97 -1.74
C GLY A 60 28.33 16.91 -0.24
N GLU A 61 28.82 17.89 0.50
CA GLU A 61 28.71 17.96 1.96
C GLU A 61 28.33 19.38 2.42
N ALA A 62 27.53 19.45 3.49
CA ALA A 62 27.14 20.70 4.13
C ALA A 62 27.47 20.67 5.63
N ALA A 63 27.77 21.83 6.21
CA ALA A 63 27.98 21.98 7.64
C ALA A 63 26.81 22.75 8.26
N VAL A 64 26.36 22.28 9.43
CA VAL A 64 25.37 22.96 10.24
C VAL A 64 26.08 23.85 11.26
N ASN A 65 25.84 25.16 11.17
CA ASN A 65 26.32 26.15 12.12
C ASN A 65 25.13 26.62 12.96
N GLY A 66 25.09 26.22 14.23
CA GLY A 66 24.06 26.64 15.17
C GLY A 66 24.49 27.88 15.96
N ALA A 67 23.56 28.78 16.22
CA ALA A 67 23.72 29.78 17.28
C ALA A 67 23.22 29.19 18.62
N HIS A 68 24.13 29.11 19.61
CA HIS A 68 24.02 28.78 21.05
C HIS A 68 24.86 27.54 21.45
N ASN A 69 25.80 27.58 22.41
CA ASN A 69 26.07 28.53 23.49
C ASN A 69 27.58 28.83 23.63
N ALA A 70 27.89 30.04 24.09
CA ALA A 70 29.17 30.39 24.65
C ALA A 70 29.39 29.62 25.96
N GLU A 71 30.00 28.44 25.88
CA GLU A 71 30.91 27.89 26.90
C GLU A 71 31.46 26.55 26.41
N GLU A 72 32.79 26.52 26.27
CA GLU A 72 33.69 25.36 26.29
C GLU A 72 33.27 24.04 25.60
N ASN A 73 33.85 23.87 24.40
CA ASN A 73 34.60 22.70 23.91
C ASN A 73 34.19 22.35 22.48
N ARG A 74 35.19 22.44 21.57
CA ARG A 74 35.22 21.94 20.18
C ARG A 74 33.85 21.44 19.70
N SER A 75 33.02 22.38 19.22
CA SER A 75 31.78 22.04 18.54
C SER A 75 32.15 21.26 17.29
N GLU A 76 31.97 19.94 17.30
CA GLU A 76 32.00 19.15 16.08
C GLU A 76 30.90 19.71 15.19
N GLN A 77 31.28 20.45 14.14
CA GLN A 77 30.34 20.92 13.13
C GLN A 77 29.62 19.69 12.58
N ILE A 78 28.32 19.61 12.81
CA ILE A 78 27.50 18.51 12.28
C ILE A 78 27.60 18.60 10.76
N ARG A 79 28.14 17.54 10.16
CA ARG A 79 28.39 17.48 8.71
C ARG A 79 27.35 16.57 8.08
N LEU A 80 26.55 17.15 7.20
CA LEU A 80 25.55 16.46 6.41
C LEU A 80 26.17 15.98 5.10
N LYS A 81 25.88 14.75 4.71
CA LYS A 81 26.41 14.06 3.54
C LYS A 81 25.29 13.53 2.67
N ARG A 82 25.64 12.84 1.58
CA ARG A 82 24.68 12.20 0.68
C ARG A 82 23.64 11.37 1.45
N TYR A 83 22.38 11.51 1.08
CA TYR A 83 21.18 10.94 1.72
C TYR A 83 20.72 11.59 3.03
N ASP A 84 21.51 12.50 3.62
CA ASP A 84 21.03 13.33 4.73
C ASP A 84 20.05 14.40 4.22
N TYR A 85 19.26 14.93 5.15
CA TYR A 85 18.18 15.86 4.87
C TYR A 85 18.02 16.91 5.96
N PHE A 86 17.46 18.07 5.60
CA PHE A 86 17.20 19.18 6.51
C PHE A 86 16.05 20.07 6.03
N GLY A 87 15.54 20.93 6.90
CA GLY A 87 14.40 21.82 6.62
C GLY A 87 13.11 21.40 7.32
N TYR A 88 12.08 22.24 7.23
CA TYR A 88 10.83 22.08 7.97
C TYR A 88 9.63 21.86 7.03
N CYS A 89 8.70 20.99 7.45
CA CYS A 89 7.45 20.70 6.74
C CYS A 89 6.18 21.18 7.45
N THR A 90 6.27 21.67 8.67
CA THR A 90 5.11 22.13 9.45
C THR A 90 4.92 23.64 9.34
N ALA A 91 3.71 24.11 9.61
CA ALA A 91 3.25 25.46 9.27
C ALA A 91 4.00 26.63 9.94
N ALA A 92 4.86 26.36 10.93
CA ALA A 92 5.66 27.35 11.61
C ALA A 92 7.13 26.93 11.67
N TYR A 93 7.97 27.97 11.76
CA TYR A 93 9.40 28.04 12.06
C TYR A 93 10.33 28.19 10.86
N THR A 94 10.98 29.35 10.90
CA THR A 94 12.23 29.69 10.25
C THR A 94 13.27 28.62 10.52
N HIS A 95 14.28 28.51 9.65
CA HIS A 95 15.41 27.66 9.96
C HIS A 95 16.06 28.09 11.28
N GLN A 96 16.52 27.12 12.07
CA GLN A 96 17.09 27.31 13.41
C GLN A 96 18.62 27.27 13.42
N ALA A 97 19.22 27.11 12.24
CA ALA A 97 20.65 26.99 12.05
C ALA A 97 21.01 27.43 10.64
N ASP A 98 22.21 27.99 10.50
CA ASP A 98 22.81 28.24 9.21
C ASP A 98 23.31 26.92 8.63
N ILE A 99 23.02 26.69 7.35
CA ILE A 99 23.57 25.54 6.63
C ILE A 99 24.42 26.08 5.49
N VAL A 100 25.70 25.73 5.52
CA VAL A 100 26.70 26.23 4.58
C VAL A 100 27.30 25.06 3.81
N ALA A 101 27.39 25.19 2.50
CA ALA A 101 28.00 24.19 1.64
C ALA A 101 29.51 24.09 1.95
N SER A 102 29.98 22.93 2.42
CA SER A 102 31.41 22.70 2.69
C SER A 102 32.18 22.35 1.43
N SER A 103 31.50 21.78 0.44
CA SER A 103 31.99 21.48 -0.90
C SER A 103 31.05 22.06 -1.95
N LYS A 104 31.32 21.81 -3.23
CA LYS A 104 30.26 21.94 -4.25
C LYS A 104 29.13 21.00 -3.83
N LEU A 105 27.94 21.54 -3.64
CA LEU A 105 26.81 20.84 -3.04
C LEU A 105 25.63 20.87 -4.00
N THR A 106 25.00 19.72 -4.18
CA THR A 106 23.77 19.56 -4.93
C THR A 106 22.68 19.05 -4.00
N CYS A 107 21.56 19.74 -3.96
CA CYS A 107 20.39 19.35 -3.17
C CYS A 107 19.17 19.14 -4.06
N LEU A 108 18.37 18.13 -3.73
CA LEU A 108 16.99 18.04 -4.17
C LEU A 108 16.10 18.75 -3.15
N VAL A 109 15.33 19.72 -3.59
CA VAL A 109 14.42 20.49 -2.73
C VAL A 109 12.99 20.06 -3.02
N LEU A 110 12.31 19.50 -2.03
CA LEU A 110 10.86 19.31 -2.05
C LEU A 110 10.19 20.59 -1.56
N PRO A 111 9.50 21.34 -2.43
CA PRO A 111 8.88 22.60 -2.04
C PRO A 111 7.82 22.40 -0.95
N ARG A 112 7.69 23.38 -0.05
CA ARG A 112 6.77 23.35 1.10
C ARG A 112 5.31 23.10 0.71
N GLU A 113 4.88 23.60 -0.45
CA GLU A 113 3.52 23.36 -0.99
C GLU A 113 3.22 21.87 -1.21
N HIS A 114 4.26 21.04 -1.38
CA HIS A 114 4.17 19.59 -1.54
C HIS A 114 4.55 18.80 -0.28
N SER A 115 4.70 19.46 0.88
CA SER A 115 5.02 18.81 2.17
C SER A 115 4.03 17.70 2.58
N THR A 116 2.78 17.78 2.11
CA THR A 116 1.77 16.73 2.32
C THR A 116 2.13 15.39 1.68
N LEU A 117 3.07 15.35 0.72
CA LEU A 117 3.60 14.11 0.13
C LEU A 117 4.48 13.33 1.12
N LEU A 118 5.03 14.00 2.14
CA LEU A 118 5.83 13.36 3.19
C LEU A 118 4.97 12.76 4.30
N GLN A 119 3.66 13.00 4.28
CA GLN A 119 2.76 12.27 5.15
C GLN A 119 2.60 10.84 4.60
N PRO A 120 2.86 9.80 5.41
CA PRO A 120 2.70 8.43 4.95
C PRO A 120 1.24 8.21 4.55
N LYS A 121 1.02 8.02 3.25
CA LYS A 121 -0.30 7.67 2.70
C LYS A 121 -0.55 6.16 2.64
N SER A 122 0.33 5.37 3.26
CA SER A 122 0.13 4.04 3.89
C SER A 122 1.17 3.00 3.42
N ILE A 123 1.65 2.18 4.36
CA ILE A 123 1.98 0.74 4.19
C ILE A 123 1.20 -0.03 5.29
N TRP A 124 -0.09 0.30 5.41
CA TRP A 124 -1.12 -0.17 6.36
C TRP A 124 -1.29 0.61 7.69
N ARG A 125 -1.25 1.96 7.67
CA ARG A 125 -1.28 2.97 8.79
C ARG A 125 -1.45 2.48 10.25
N SER A 126 -0.51 2.87 11.12
CA SER A 126 -0.48 2.59 12.57
C SER A 126 -1.00 3.70 13.49
N ASP A 127 -1.28 4.92 12.99
CA ASP A 127 -1.46 6.12 13.84
C ASP A 127 -2.84 6.81 13.73
N ASP A 128 -3.79 6.28 12.95
CA ASP A 128 -5.16 6.81 12.86
C ASP A 128 -6.14 5.93 13.66
N THR A 129 -7.17 6.53 14.25
CA THR A 129 -8.25 5.80 14.92
C THR A 129 -8.90 4.79 13.94
N PRO A 130 -9.23 3.56 14.37
CA PRO A 130 -9.76 2.48 13.52
C PRO A 130 -11.12 2.76 12.84
N GLU A 131 -11.65 3.97 13.00
CA GLU A 131 -12.98 4.41 12.58
C GLU A 131 -13.03 4.94 11.14
N THR A 132 -11.90 5.35 10.54
CA THR A 132 -11.85 5.91 9.18
C THR A 132 -11.35 4.94 8.09
N CYS A 133 -10.78 3.78 8.45
CA CYS A 133 -10.27 2.80 7.48
C CYS A 133 -11.38 1.87 6.96
N SER A 134 -11.34 1.54 5.67
CA SER A 134 -12.26 0.56 5.08
C SER A 134 -12.05 -0.84 5.68
N LEU A 135 -13.08 -1.69 5.69
CA LEU A 135 -12.95 -3.07 6.19
C LEU A 135 -11.84 -3.84 5.45
N LEU A 136 -11.65 -3.59 4.16
CA LEU A 136 -10.60 -4.22 3.35
C LEU A 136 -9.21 -3.86 3.85
N GLU A 137 -8.94 -2.59 4.16
CA GLU A 137 -7.64 -2.17 4.68
C GLU A 137 -7.39 -2.74 6.07
N ARG A 138 -8.40 -2.72 6.94
CA ARG A 138 -8.29 -3.29 8.29
C ARG A 138 -7.98 -4.78 8.27
N VAL A 139 -8.58 -5.54 7.36
CA VAL A 139 -8.28 -6.99 7.19
C VAL A 139 -6.82 -7.22 6.81
N LEU A 140 -6.19 -6.30 6.08
CA LEU A 140 -4.80 -6.40 5.65
C LEU A 140 -3.80 -5.81 6.66
N GLN A 141 -4.29 -5.14 7.70
CA GLN A 141 -3.50 -4.72 8.85
C GLN A 141 -3.18 -5.92 9.73
N LEU A 142 -1.98 -6.46 9.56
CA LEU A 142 -1.44 -7.53 10.39
C LEU A 142 -0.62 -7.01 11.55
N ASP A 143 -0.77 -7.64 12.71
CA ASP A 143 0.08 -7.46 13.88
C ASP A 143 1.47 -8.03 13.58
N PRO A 144 2.55 -7.23 13.67
CA PRO A 144 3.91 -7.78 13.63
C PRO A 144 4.21 -8.50 14.96
N ILE A 145 4.65 -9.76 14.88
CA ILE A 145 5.17 -10.50 16.03
C ILE A 145 6.70 -10.43 16.03
N GLU A 146 7.31 -10.66 14.86
CA GLU A 146 8.75 -10.59 14.63
C GLU A 146 9.04 -10.11 13.20
N VAL A 147 10.32 -9.87 12.87
CA VAL A 147 10.77 -9.31 11.57
C VAL A 147 10.15 -9.98 10.34
N ASN A 148 9.88 -11.29 10.40
CA ASN A 148 9.26 -12.06 9.30
C ASN A 148 8.03 -12.85 9.77
N LEU A 149 7.42 -12.48 10.90
CA LEU A 149 6.29 -13.20 11.48
C LEU A 149 5.16 -12.22 11.80
N PHE A 150 3.99 -12.49 11.24
CA PHE A 150 2.83 -11.62 11.37
C PHE A 150 1.62 -12.40 11.84
N ARG A 151 0.64 -11.70 12.42
CA ARG A 151 -0.62 -12.28 12.85
C ARG A 151 -1.79 -11.51 12.27
N GLY A 152 -2.72 -12.25 11.67
CA GLY A 152 -3.96 -11.72 11.12
C GLY A 152 -5.19 -12.32 11.79
N PHE A 153 -6.33 -11.66 11.61
CA PHE A 153 -7.61 -12.07 12.16
C PHE A 153 -8.70 -12.01 11.09
N THR A 154 -9.74 -12.83 11.26
CA THR A 154 -11.03 -12.61 10.59
C THR A 154 -11.90 -11.74 11.49
N PHE A 155 -12.26 -10.55 11.02
CA PHE A 155 -13.07 -9.62 11.82
C PHE A 155 -14.52 -10.10 11.97
N PRO A 156 -15.17 -9.83 13.12
CA PRO A 156 -16.57 -10.22 13.35
C PRO A 156 -17.57 -9.65 12.33
N ASP A 157 -17.26 -8.48 11.78
CA ASP A 157 -18.07 -7.74 10.81
C ASP A 157 -17.83 -8.19 9.36
N ALA A 158 -16.85 -9.07 9.13
CA ALA A 158 -16.63 -9.66 7.83
C ALA A 158 -17.75 -10.67 7.49
N PRO A 159 -18.10 -10.84 6.21
CA PRO A 159 -18.99 -11.91 5.79
C PRO A 159 -18.51 -13.27 6.32
N LYS A 160 -19.37 -13.94 7.10
CA LYS A 160 -19.04 -15.23 7.70
C LYS A 160 -19.43 -16.37 6.77
N PHE A 161 -18.43 -17.18 6.44
CA PHE A 161 -18.61 -18.46 5.76
C PHE A 161 -18.43 -19.61 6.77
N ALA A 162 -18.41 -20.85 6.31
CA ALA A 162 -18.11 -21.98 7.19
C ALA A 162 -16.64 -22.03 7.62
N GLN A 163 -15.75 -21.44 6.83
CA GLN A 163 -14.29 -21.45 6.98
C GLN A 163 -13.73 -20.07 6.62
N VAL A 164 -12.46 -19.83 6.92
CA VAL A 164 -11.75 -18.62 6.46
C VAL A 164 -11.84 -18.51 4.94
N PHE A 165 -12.21 -17.33 4.45
CA PHE A 165 -12.32 -17.07 3.02
C PHE A 165 -10.94 -17.13 2.35
N GLY A 166 -10.83 -17.81 1.20
CA GLY A 166 -9.56 -17.99 0.51
C GLY A 166 -8.88 -16.67 0.13
N GLY A 167 -9.64 -15.68 -0.33
CA GLY A 167 -9.12 -14.35 -0.62
C GLY A 167 -8.57 -13.61 0.60
N GLN A 168 -9.09 -13.89 1.80
CA GLN A 168 -8.52 -13.35 3.03
C GLN A 168 -7.11 -13.94 3.26
N LEU A 169 -6.94 -15.25 3.07
CA LEU A 169 -5.63 -15.91 3.22
C LEU A 169 -4.61 -15.34 2.23
N VAL A 170 -5.00 -15.19 0.96
CA VAL A 170 -4.15 -14.61 -0.09
C VAL A 170 -3.78 -13.16 0.25
N GLY A 171 -4.77 -12.33 0.57
CA GLY A 171 -4.55 -10.92 0.86
C GLY A 171 -3.66 -10.69 2.07
N GLN A 172 -3.95 -11.38 3.19
CA GLN A 172 -3.13 -11.28 4.39
C GLN A 172 -1.72 -11.83 4.16
N ALA A 173 -1.55 -12.96 3.46
CA ALA A 173 -0.22 -13.48 3.14
C ALA A 173 0.59 -12.51 2.26
N LEU A 174 -0.04 -11.90 1.25
CA LEU A 174 0.61 -10.89 0.44
C LEU A 174 0.94 -9.62 1.22
N ALA A 175 0.07 -9.19 2.12
CA ALA A 175 0.34 -8.05 3.00
C ALA A 175 1.56 -8.32 3.90
N ALA A 176 1.67 -9.53 4.46
CA ALA A 176 2.84 -9.97 5.22
C ALA A 176 4.11 -9.96 4.35
N ALA A 177 4.05 -10.53 3.14
CA ALA A 177 5.19 -10.54 2.22
C ALA A 177 5.64 -9.14 1.84
N SER A 178 4.72 -8.25 1.45
CA SER A 178 5.01 -6.86 1.06
C SER A 178 5.71 -6.07 2.17
N LYS A 179 5.36 -6.28 3.44
CA LYS A 179 6.04 -5.65 4.59
C LYS A 179 7.52 -6.07 4.75
N THR A 180 7.96 -7.13 4.07
CA THR A 180 9.35 -7.63 4.13
C THR A 180 10.16 -7.33 2.86
N VAL A 181 9.58 -6.59 1.91
CA VAL A 181 10.17 -6.28 0.61
C VAL A 181 10.44 -4.78 0.54
N ASP A 182 11.47 -4.40 -0.23
CA ASP A 182 11.75 -3.01 -0.56
C ASP A 182 10.51 -2.30 -1.12
N HIS A 183 10.20 -1.10 -0.61
CA HIS A 183 8.97 -0.35 -0.91
C HIS A 183 8.84 0.09 -2.37
N LEU A 184 9.92 0.03 -3.16
CA LEU A 184 9.90 0.27 -4.61
C LEU A 184 9.48 -0.97 -5.40
N LYS A 185 9.47 -2.15 -4.78
CA LYS A 185 9.11 -3.41 -5.44
C LYS A 185 7.67 -3.78 -5.13
N LEU A 186 6.86 -3.90 -6.17
CA LEU A 186 5.44 -4.24 -6.06
C LEU A 186 5.21 -5.68 -6.50
N VAL A 187 4.23 -6.34 -5.89
CA VAL A 187 3.82 -7.69 -6.30
C VAL A 187 3.37 -7.66 -7.76
N HIS A 188 3.82 -8.65 -8.54
CA HIS A 188 3.43 -8.80 -9.95
C HIS A 188 2.98 -10.22 -10.29
N GLY A 189 3.13 -11.18 -9.38
CA GLY A 189 2.66 -12.55 -9.57
C GLY A 189 2.73 -13.36 -8.30
N LEU A 190 1.86 -14.36 -8.20
CA LEU A 190 1.82 -15.29 -7.09
C LEU A 190 1.38 -16.69 -7.53
N HIS A 191 1.75 -17.68 -6.74
CA HIS A 191 1.21 -19.03 -6.74
C HIS A 191 0.81 -19.38 -5.31
N SER A 192 -0.28 -20.13 -5.12
CA SER A 192 -0.68 -20.54 -3.77
C SER A 192 -1.38 -21.90 -3.75
N TYR A 193 -1.35 -22.53 -2.58
CA TYR A 193 -2.02 -23.78 -2.29
C TYR A 193 -2.81 -23.67 -0.98
N PHE A 194 -4.08 -24.06 -1.02
CA PHE A 194 -4.96 -24.18 0.15
C PHE A 194 -4.87 -25.62 0.64
N LEU A 195 -4.26 -25.82 1.81
CA LEU A 195 -3.94 -27.16 2.33
C LEU A 195 -5.01 -27.66 3.29
N LEU A 196 -5.51 -26.77 4.16
CA LEU A 196 -6.49 -27.09 5.18
C LEU A 196 -7.51 -25.95 5.34
N ALA A 197 -8.69 -26.31 5.84
CA ALA A 197 -9.73 -25.37 6.21
C ALA A 197 -9.28 -24.46 7.37
N GLY A 198 -9.36 -23.14 7.18
CA GLY A 198 -9.08 -22.17 8.22
C GLY A 198 -10.23 -22.01 9.22
N ASP A 199 -9.89 -21.86 10.49
CA ASP A 199 -10.80 -21.62 11.63
C ASP A 199 -11.00 -20.11 11.83
N LEU A 200 -12.26 -19.66 11.75
CA LEU A 200 -12.65 -18.25 11.88
C LEU A 200 -12.49 -17.71 13.30
N GLY A 201 -12.51 -18.59 14.31
CA GLY A 201 -12.42 -18.21 15.73
C GLY A 201 -11.00 -17.99 16.21
N MET A 202 -9.99 -18.18 15.34
CA MET A 202 -8.59 -18.17 15.71
C MET A 202 -7.77 -17.21 14.85
N PRO A 203 -6.71 -16.59 15.43
CA PRO A 203 -5.74 -15.86 14.63
C PRO A 203 -5.04 -16.79 13.65
N ILE A 204 -4.54 -16.20 12.56
CA ILE A 204 -3.72 -16.86 11.55
C ILE A 204 -2.32 -16.28 11.65
N VAL A 205 -1.33 -17.15 11.81
CA VAL A 205 0.09 -16.74 11.87
C VAL A 205 0.70 -16.87 10.48
N TYR A 206 1.31 -15.80 9.97
CA TYR A 206 1.95 -15.74 8.66
C TYR A 206 3.47 -15.67 8.83
N GLN A 207 4.15 -16.77 8.54
CA GLN A 207 5.61 -16.84 8.52
C GLN A 207 6.12 -16.54 7.11
N VAL A 208 6.91 -15.47 6.97
CA VAL A 208 7.52 -15.07 5.71
C VAL A 208 8.94 -15.64 5.62
N HIS A 209 9.25 -16.20 4.46
CA HIS A 209 10.59 -16.68 4.09
C HIS A 209 11.11 -15.84 2.93
N ARG A 210 12.25 -15.16 3.15
CA ARG A 210 12.92 -14.35 2.12
C ARG A 210 13.77 -15.26 1.25
N LEU A 211 13.26 -15.62 0.06
CA LEU A 211 13.94 -16.57 -0.83
C LEU A 211 15.02 -15.90 -1.68
N ARG A 212 14.77 -14.65 -2.11
CA ARG A 212 15.71 -13.87 -2.92
C ARG A 212 15.44 -12.37 -2.76
N ASP A 213 16.52 -11.61 -2.67
CA ASP A 213 16.54 -10.15 -2.80
C ASP A 213 17.57 -9.75 -3.86
N GLY A 214 17.10 -9.56 -5.09
CA GLY A 214 17.91 -9.02 -6.19
C GLY A 214 17.73 -7.51 -6.33
N ASN A 215 18.40 -6.91 -7.33
CA ASN A 215 18.23 -5.48 -7.58
C ASN A 215 16.79 -5.15 -8.04
N SER A 216 16.33 -5.73 -9.15
CA SER A 216 14.97 -5.49 -9.67
C SER A 216 13.90 -6.38 -9.03
N PHE A 217 14.24 -7.62 -8.66
CA PHE A 217 13.26 -8.62 -8.19
C PHE A 217 13.45 -8.99 -6.72
N ALA A 218 12.35 -9.37 -6.06
CA ALA A 218 12.38 -10.06 -4.76
C ALA A 218 11.36 -11.21 -4.77
N THR A 219 11.67 -12.30 -4.07
CA THR A 219 10.79 -13.47 -3.96
C THR A 219 10.55 -13.81 -2.50
N ARG A 220 9.29 -14.06 -2.14
CA ARG A 220 8.86 -14.44 -0.80
C ARG A 220 8.01 -15.70 -0.85
N ARG A 221 8.24 -16.61 0.09
CA ARG A 221 7.26 -17.64 0.45
C ARG A 221 6.59 -17.24 1.75
N VAL A 222 5.30 -17.49 1.88
CA VAL A 222 4.54 -17.24 3.10
C VAL A 222 3.76 -18.49 3.46
N ASP A 223 3.98 -18.99 4.66
CA ASP A 223 3.20 -20.10 5.22
C ASP A 223 2.24 -19.53 6.27
N ALA A 224 0.94 -19.76 6.07
CA ALA A 224 -0.11 -19.39 7.00
C ALA A 224 -0.44 -20.59 7.89
N MET A 225 -0.45 -20.39 9.20
CA MET A 225 -0.50 -21.44 10.19
C MET A 225 -1.61 -21.24 11.21
N GLN A 226 -2.29 -22.33 11.56
CA GLN A 226 -3.22 -22.41 12.68
C GLN A 226 -3.03 -23.76 13.40
N LYS A 227 -3.11 -23.75 14.74
CA LYS A 227 -2.94 -24.96 15.57
C LYS A 227 -1.63 -25.73 15.27
N GLY A 228 -0.57 -25.01 14.91
CA GLY A 228 0.73 -25.58 14.53
C GLY A 228 0.79 -26.18 13.11
N ASN A 229 -0.31 -26.19 12.36
CA ASN A 229 -0.36 -26.75 11.00
C ASN A 229 -0.37 -25.63 9.96
N ILE A 230 0.32 -25.85 8.83
CA ILE A 230 0.24 -24.97 7.66
C ILE A 230 -1.12 -25.21 6.99
N ILE A 231 -1.96 -24.18 6.98
CA ILE A 231 -3.28 -24.21 6.34
C ILE A 231 -3.24 -23.69 4.91
N PHE A 232 -2.26 -22.86 4.58
CA PHE A 232 -2.10 -22.23 3.28
C PHE A 232 -0.63 -21.84 3.06
N THR A 233 -0.14 -21.99 1.82
CA THR A 233 1.19 -21.52 1.42
C THR A 233 1.10 -20.70 0.15
N LEU A 234 1.90 -19.63 0.08
CA LEU A 234 1.96 -18.71 -1.06
C LEU A 234 3.40 -18.43 -1.43
N LEU A 235 3.69 -18.39 -2.72
CA LEU A 235 4.94 -17.92 -3.29
C LEU A 235 4.62 -16.67 -4.11
N ALA A 236 5.24 -15.52 -3.78
CA ALA A 236 5.04 -14.26 -4.48
C ALA A 236 6.34 -13.68 -5.00
N SER A 237 6.24 -13.05 -6.18
CA SER A 237 7.32 -12.31 -6.82
C SER A 237 6.98 -10.82 -6.88
N PHE A 238 8.00 -10.01 -6.60
CA PHE A 238 7.94 -8.56 -6.51
C PHE A 238 8.98 -7.97 -7.46
N GLN A 239 8.66 -6.85 -8.10
CA GLN A 239 9.54 -6.19 -9.07
C GLN A 239 9.47 -4.68 -8.92
N LYS A 240 10.62 -4.01 -9.07
CA LYS A 240 10.67 -2.55 -9.29
C LYS A 240 9.87 -2.21 -10.55
N GLU A 241 9.14 -1.10 -10.53
CA GLU A 241 8.37 -0.69 -11.71
C GLU A 241 9.32 -0.07 -12.75
N GLU A 242 9.41 -0.70 -13.93
CA GLU A 242 10.35 -0.39 -15.01
C GLU A 242 9.57 -0.14 -16.32
N LYS A 243 10.08 0.72 -17.20
CA LYS A 243 9.49 0.90 -18.54
C LYS A 243 9.80 -0.30 -19.42
N GLY A 244 8.83 -0.72 -20.22
CA GLY A 244 8.97 -1.85 -21.12
C GLY A 244 8.01 -1.77 -22.29
N PHE A 245 7.90 -2.85 -23.05
CA PHE A 245 6.92 -2.95 -24.12
C PHE A 245 5.51 -3.06 -23.54
N GLU A 246 4.58 -2.29 -24.08
CA GLU A 246 3.16 -2.33 -23.72
C GLU A 246 2.36 -2.93 -24.87
N HIS A 247 1.74 -4.08 -24.62
CA HIS A 247 0.78 -4.70 -25.53
C HIS A 247 -0.15 -5.61 -24.75
N GLN A 248 -1.41 -5.68 -25.18
CA GLN A 248 -2.40 -6.61 -24.68
C GLN A 248 -3.20 -7.13 -25.89
N GLU A 249 -3.12 -8.43 -26.15
CA GLU A 249 -3.83 -9.06 -27.27
C GLU A 249 -5.35 -9.10 -27.04
N VAL A 250 -5.75 -9.39 -25.81
CA VAL A 250 -7.16 -9.59 -25.46
C VAL A 250 -7.86 -8.25 -25.29
N THR A 251 -8.78 -7.92 -26.19
CA THR A 251 -9.68 -6.77 -26.02
C THR A 251 -10.69 -7.02 -24.90
N MET A 252 -11.06 -5.96 -24.18
CA MET A 252 -12.08 -6.06 -23.15
C MET A 252 -13.41 -6.54 -23.79
N PRO A 253 -14.03 -7.60 -23.26
CA PRO A 253 -15.26 -8.13 -23.85
C PRO A 253 -16.42 -7.14 -23.70
N SER A 254 -17.32 -7.13 -24.68
CA SER A 254 -18.56 -6.36 -24.59
C SER A 254 -19.47 -6.93 -23.49
N VAL A 255 -19.71 -6.14 -22.45
CA VAL A 255 -20.56 -6.47 -21.31
C VAL A 255 -21.40 -5.24 -20.92
N PRO A 256 -22.57 -5.43 -20.27
CA PRO A 256 -23.37 -4.30 -19.80
C PRO A 256 -22.60 -3.43 -18.80
N SER A 257 -22.94 -2.13 -18.77
CA SER A 257 -22.37 -1.17 -17.82
C SER A 257 -22.69 -1.60 -16.38
N PRO A 258 -21.76 -1.43 -15.42
CA PRO A 258 -22.04 -1.73 -14.02
C PRO A 258 -23.29 -1.02 -13.49
N ASP A 259 -23.57 0.21 -13.95
CA ASP A 259 -24.72 1.01 -13.51
C ASP A 259 -26.07 0.43 -13.96
N SER A 260 -26.07 -0.36 -15.05
CA SER A 260 -27.27 -1.05 -15.55
C SER A 260 -27.53 -2.41 -14.88
N ILE A 261 -26.60 -2.89 -14.05
CA ILE A 261 -26.66 -4.20 -13.41
C ILE A 261 -26.99 -4.02 -11.93
N LEU A 262 -27.91 -4.84 -11.43
CA LEU A 262 -28.29 -4.85 -10.01
C LEU A 262 -27.13 -5.33 -9.14
N SER A 263 -26.93 -4.65 -8.02
CA SER A 263 -26.08 -5.09 -6.92
C SER A 263 -26.62 -6.36 -6.24
N MET A 264 -25.79 -7.02 -5.45
CA MET A 264 -26.20 -8.19 -4.67
C MET A 264 -27.31 -7.87 -3.67
N GLU A 265 -27.34 -6.66 -3.13
CA GLU A 265 -28.39 -6.13 -2.26
C GLU A 265 -29.71 -6.00 -3.01
N GLU A 266 -29.70 -5.34 -4.17
CA GLU A 266 -30.91 -5.15 -4.97
C GLU A 266 -31.45 -6.48 -5.48
N LEU A 267 -30.57 -7.43 -5.85
CA LEU A 267 -30.96 -8.80 -6.19
C LEU A 267 -31.58 -9.53 -5.00
N ARG A 268 -31.08 -9.31 -3.77
CA ARG A 268 -31.67 -9.88 -2.56
C ARG A 268 -33.06 -9.32 -2.31
N GLU A 269 -33.23 -7.99 -2.38
CA GLU A 269 -34.54 -7.34 -2.18
C GLU A 269 -35.57 -7.78 -3.23
N LYS A 270 -35.14 -7.89 -4.50
CA LYS A 270 -35.96 -8.46 -5.56
C LYS A 270 -36.41 -9.89 -5.22
N ARG A 271 -35.51 -10.75 -4.73
CA ARG A 271 -35.86 -12.14 -4.34
C ARG A 271 -36.81 -12.22 -3.16
N ILE A 272 -36.73 -11.30 -2.18
CA ILE A 272 -37.64 -11.30 -1.02
C ILE A 272 -39.07 -10.93 -1.43
N THR A 273 -39.21 -10.12 -2.47
CA THR A 273 -40.50 -9.58 -2.93
C THR A 273 -41.09 -10.32 -4.14
N ASP A 274 -40.31 -11.16 -4.82
CA ASP A 274 -40.75 -11.88 -6.02
C ASP A 274 -41.83 -12.94 -5.74
N PRO A 275 -43.09 -12.76 -6.18
CA PRO A 275 -44.16 -13.71 -5.92
C PRO A 275 -43.96 -15.06 -6.62
N LEU A 276 -43.08 -15.16 -7.62
CA LEU A 276 -42.76 -16.41 -8.31
C LEU A 276 -41.89 -17.35 -7.46
N LEU A 277 -41.29 -16.85 -6.37
CA LEU A 277 -40.48 -17.64 -5.45
C LEU A 277 -41.32 -18.18 -4.28
N PRO A 278 -41.10 -19.45 -3.85
CA PRO A 278 -41.81 -20.04 -2.72
C PRO A 278 -41.70 -19.17 -1.46
N SER A 279 -42.81 -19.04 -0.72
CA SER A 279 -42.86 -18.23 0.51
C SER A 279 -41.82 -18.66 1.55
N GLU A 280 -41.58 -19.97 1.69
CA GLU A 280 -40.54 -20.52 2.57
C GLU A 280 -39.14 -20.02 2.21
N TYR A 281 -38.82 -19.97 0.91
CA TYR A 281 -37.53 -19.45 0.43
C TYR A 281 -37.41 -17.94 0.72
N ARG A 282 -38.45 -17.17 0.40
CA ARG A 282 -38.47 -15.71 0.64
C ARG A 282 -38.30 -15.37 2.12
N ASN A 283 -39.04 -16.07 2.98
CA ASN A 283 -38.93 -15.92 4.44
C ASN A 283 -37.52 -16.27 4.92
N LYS A 284 -36.94 -17.37 4.44
CA LYS A 284 -35.56 -17.77 4.78
C LYS A 284 -34.51 -16.72 4.39
N VAL A 285 -34.66 -16.10 3.22
CA VAL A 285 -33.75 -15.02 2.76
C VAL A 285 -33.95 -13.74 3.58
N ALA A 286 -35.20 -13.40 3.92
CA ALA A 286 -35.54 -12.24 4.71
C ALA A 286 -35.01 -12.35 6.16
N THR A 287 -35.13 -13.52 6.79
CA THR A 287 -34.70 -13.74 8.19
C THR A 287 -33.20 -13.97 8.34
N LYS A 288 -32.49 -14.30 7.26
CA LYS A 288 -31.03 -14.51 7.32
C LYS A 288 -30.34 -13.16 7.49
N LYS A 289 -29.48 -13.04 8.53
CA LYS A 289 -28.62 -11.86 8.74
C LYS A 289 -27.81 -11.60 7.46
N PHE A 290 -28.05 -10.44 6.86
CA PHE A 290 -27.30 -9.97 5.70
C PHE A 290 -26.13 -9.12 6.19
N THR A 291 -24.91 -9.55 5.86
CA THR A 291 -23.70 -8.76 6.07
C THR A 291 -23.20 -8.34 4.70
N PRO A 292 -23.28 -7.04 4.34
CA PRO A 292 -22.81 -6.54 3.06
C PRO A 292 -21.36 -6.94 2.84
N TRP A 293 -21.01 -7.30 1.61
CA TRP A 293 -19.64 -7.59 1.27
C TRP A 293 -18.85 -6.28 1.22
N PRO A 294 -17.55 -6.28 1.60
CA PRO A 294 -16.72 -5.08 1.51
C PRO A 294 -16.38 -4.69 0.07
N VAL A 295 -16.80 -5.50 -0.90
CA VAL A 295 -16.71 -5.25 -2.35
C VAL A 295 -18.11 -5.34 -2.93
N ASP A 296 -18.47 -4.35 -3.74
CA ASP A 296 -19.64 -4.40 -4.59
C ASP A 296 -19.38 -5.34 -5.76
N ILE A 297 -20.22 -6.35 -5.96
CA ILE A 297 -20.11 -7.31 -7.05
C ILE A 297 -21.41 -7.29 -7.85
N ARG A 298 -21.29 -7.16 -9.17
CA ARG A 298 -22.43 -7.10 -10.09
C ARG A 298 -22.24 -8.11 -11.21
N PHE A 299 -23.04 -9.17 -11.21
CA PHE A 299 -22.96 -10.23 -12.22
C PHE A 299 -23.64 -9.78 -13.51
N CYS A 300 -22.92 -9.84 -14.64
CA CYS A 300 -23.45 -9.42 -15.94
C CYS A 300 -24.62 -10.30 -16.40
N ASP A 301 -24.57 -11.58 -16.05
CA ASP A 301 -25.58 -12.59 -16.36
C ASP A 301 -26.11 -13.21 -15.05
N PRO A 302 -26.92 -12.47 -14.27
CA PRO A 302 -27.38 -12.97 -12.98
C PRO A 302 -28.36 -14.13 -13.18
N SER A 303 -28.09 -15.28 -12.56
CA SER A 303 -29.06 -16.38 -12.53
C SER A 303 -30.30 -15.94 -11.73
N ASN A 304 -31.41 -15.76 -12.44
CA ASN A 304 -32.71 -15.40 -11.87
C ASN A 304 -33.47 -16.62 -11.33
N GLY A 305 -33.02 -17.84 -11.61
CA GLY A 305 -33.69 -19.08 -11.20
C GLY A 305 -32.98 -19.81 -10.07
N THR A 306 -33.74 -20.57 -9.27
CA THR A 306 -33.18 -21.60 -8.37
C THR A 306 -32.78 -22.88 -9.13
N ASN A 307 -33.23 -23.03 -10.38
CA ASN A 307 -32.94 -24.19 -11.21
C ASN A 307 -31.58 -24.01 -11.88
N GLN A 308 -30.70 -24.99 -11.70
CA GLN A 308 -29.46 -25.09 -12.46
C GLN A 308 -29.80 -25.47 -13.90
N THR A 309 -29.72 -24.51 -14.81
CA THR A 309 -29.75 -24.76 -16.26
C THR A 309 -28.33 -24.88 -16.79
N LYS A 310 -28.12 -25.64 -17.86
CA LYS A 310 -26.80 -25.73 -18.52
C LYS A 310 -26.39 -24.35 -19.01
N SER A 311 -25.23 -23.86 -18.59
CA SER A 311 -24.62 -22.62 -19.05
C SER A 311 -23.15 -22.86 -19.44
N PRO A 312 -22.54 -21.98 -20.25
CA PRO A 312 -21.10 -22.02 -20.49
C PRO A 312 -20.31 -21.88 -19.17
N PRO A 313 -19.11 -22.47 -19.04
CA PRO A 313 -18.24 -22.33 -17.88
C PRO A 313 -17.54 -20.96 -17.87
N SER A 314 -18.33 -19.89 -17.99
CA SER A 314 -17.87 -18.50 -18.01
C SER A 314 -18.80 -17.68 -17.13
N THR A 315 -18.22 -16.83 -16.30
CA THR A 315 -18.96 -15.87 -15.47
C THR A 315 -18.27 -14.54 -15.58
N ARG A 316 -19.05 -13.50 -15.83
CA ARG A 316 -18.57 -12.13 -15.96
C ARG A 316 -19.23 -11.30 -14.88
N PHE A 317 -18.42 -10.53 -14.16
CA PHE A 317 -18.93 -9.65 -13.13
C PHE A 317 -18.04 -8.41 -13.05
N TRP A 318 -18.67 -7.31 -12.68
CA TRP A 318 -17.98 -6.13 -12.20
C TRP A 318 -17.73 -6.26 -10.71
N PHE A 319 -16.59 -5.76 -10.25
CA PHE A 319 -16.34 -5.61 -8.83
C PHE A 319 -15.68 -4.27 -8.52
N LYS A 320 -16.00 -3.72 -7.34
CA LYS A 320 -15.43 -2.46 -6.86
C LYS A 320 -15.39 -2.44 -5.33
N ALA A 321 -14.27 -2.02 -4.75
CA ALA A 321 -14.17 -1.83 -3.31
C ALA A 321 -15.25 -0.85 -2.81
N ARG A 322 -15.87 -1.17 -1.67
CA ARG A 322 -16.81 -0.26 -1.00
C ARG A 322 -16.05 0.72 -0.11
N GLY A 323 -16.43 1.99 -0.21
CA GLY A 323 -15.72 3.08 0.46
C GLY A 323 -14.49 3.54 -0.30
N LYS A 324 -13.71 4.41 0.33
CA LYS A 324 -12.48 4.98 -0.25
C LYS A 324 -11.28 4.21 0.28
N LEU A 325 -10.47 3.69 -0.63
CA LEU A 325 -9.17 3.09 -0.32
C LEU A 325 -8.08 4.16 -0.30
N SER A 326 -7.02 3.94 0.47
CA SER A 326 -5.82 4.76 0.46
C SER A 326 -5.11 4.69 -0.89
N ASP A 327 -4.38 5.76 -1.22
CA ASP A 327 -3.66 5.91 -2.49
C ASP A 327 -2.30 5.17 -2.44
N ASP A 328 -2.35 3.86 -2.19
CA ASP A 328 -1.19 2.97 -2.12
C ASP A 328 -1.32 1.82 -3.13
N GLN A 329 -0.47 1.83 -4.15
CA GLN A 329 -0.48 0.84 -5.22
C GLN A 329 -0.26 -0.59 -4.72
N ALA A 330 0.50 -0.78 -3.63
CA ALA A 330 0.67 -2.11 -3.03
C ALA A 330 -0.66 -2.65 -2.49
N LEU A 331 -1.43 -1.80 -1.80
CA LEU A 331 -2.78 -2.12 -1.33
C LEU A 331 -3.70 -2.51 -2.49
N HIS A 332 -3.76 -1.69 -3.55
CA HIS A 332 -4.63 -1.96 -4.70
C HIS A 332 -4.28 -3.29 -5.38
N ARG A 333 -2.98 -3.59 -5.58
CA ARG A 333 -2.52 -4.85 -6.17
C ARG A 333 -2.85 -6.06 -5.29
N ILE A 334 -2.64 -5.94 -3.98
CA ILE A 334 -2.96 -7.02 -3.02
C ILE A 334 -4.44 -7.33 -3.07
N LEU A 335 -5.30 -6.32 -2.98
CA LEU A 335 -6.75 -6.52 -3.07
C LEU A 335 -7.14 -7.16 -4.39
N ALA A 336 -6.67 -6.62 -5.53
CA ALA A 336 -7.01 -7.16 -6.85
C ALA A 336 -6.59 -8.63 -7.03
N LEU A 337 -5.46 -9.05 -6.46
CA LEU A 337 -4.97 -10.44 -6.51
C LEU A 337 -5.67 -11.39 -5.51
N SER A 338 -6.51 -10.85 -4.62
CA SER A 338 -7.18 -11.60 -3.56
C SER A 338 -8.65 -11.90 -3.85
N PHE A 339 -9.19 -11.40 -4.97
CA PHE A 339 -10.60 -11.59 -5.36
C PHE A 339 -10.80 -12.72 -6.38
#